data_AF-A0A9E3FHR0-F1
#
_entry.id   AF-A0A9E3FHR0-F1
#
_cell.length_a   1.000
_cell.length_b   1.000
_cell.length_c   1.000
_cell.angle_alpha   90.00
_cell.angle_beta   90.00
_cell.angle_gamma   90.00
#
_symmetry.space_group_name_H-M   'P 1'
#
loop_
_entity.id
_entity.type
_entity.pdbx_description
1 polymer ?
#
loop_
_entity_poly.entity_id
_entity_poly.type
_entity_poly.pdbx_seq_one_letter_code
_entity_poly.pdbx_strand_id
1 'polypeptide(L)'
;MNRLRVITLSLLVLVTVAGALPITETLAKWSRRAAVSYRKKHRRHSRAWWRRHHALMRARRARALERRRLAELARAGGAPGVDTSLLTFNANASGPYVPSDGTAPPALPAASNSATSTAPPSTPAALASALASAPARAVAPARSSLLPFDFATPHNWTAGRKTRSGAAVFTVASADGRAAGTAVVAPVALSASELAGVPVGPKTKTVGGTPVAALRRTVIDKMVAEGGWVTNDFVQELRGRKVFVVQAQTGAPGAPTQTLTFYFTEIDGRLYSLATTAPLELAEPVAAGSQQFMSSLQPAASRNTASQK
;
A
#
# COMPACT_ATOMS: atom_id res chain seq x y z
N MET A 1 -32.97 -27.76 -11.69
CA MET A 1 -32.72 -27.03 -10.42
C MET A 1 -31.80 -25.81 -10.64
N ASN A 2 -32.14 -24.89 -11.55
CA ASN A 2 -31.11 -23.99 -12.13
C ASN A 2 -31.28 -22.50 -11.76
N ARG A 3 -32.51 -21.99 -11.60
CA ARG A 3 -32.75 -20.54 -11.39
C ARG A 3 -32.28 -20.04 -10.00
N LEU A 4 -32.51 -20.82 -8.95
CA LEU A 4 -32.08 -20.47 -7.57
C LEU A 4 -30.54 -20.37 -7.43
N ARG A 5 -29.79 -21.25 -8.11
CA ARG A 5 -28.30 -21.21 -8.12
C ARG A 5 -27.76 -20.00 -8.87
N VAL A 6 -28.42 -19.58 -9.96
CA VAL A 6 -28.03 -18.35 -10.70
C VAL A 6 -28.28 -17.10 -9.86
N ILE A 7 -29.41 -17.04 -9.14
CA ILE A 7 -29.74 -15.91 -8.26
C ILE A 7 -28.73 -15.79 -7.10
N THR A 8 -28.39 -16.89 -6.43
CA THR A 8 -27.41 -16.86 -5.33
C THR A 8 -26.01 -16.49 -5.78
N LEU A 9 -25.54 -16.99 -6.94
CA LEU A 9 -24.26 -16.58 -7.52
C LEU A 9 -24.26 -15.09 -7.92
N SER A 10 -25.33 -14.59 -8.52
CA SER A 10 -25.46 -13.18 -8.88
C SER A 10 -25.44 -12.26 -7.66
N LEU A 11 -26.10 -12.64 -6.56
CA LEU A 11 -26.08 -11.89 -5.30
C LEU A 11 -24.68 -11.89 -4.66
N LEU A 12 -24.00 -13.04 -4.66
CA LEU A 12 -22.66 -13.16 -4.07
C LEU A 12 -21.65 -12.27 -4.82
N VAL A 13 -21.69 -12.25 -6.16
CA VAL A 13 -20.88 -11.34 -6.98
C VAL A 13 -21.18 -9.87 -6.67
N LEU A 14 -22.47 -9.51 -6.59
CA LEU A 14 -22.89 -8.12 -6.34
C LEU A 14 -22.45 -7.62 -4.95
N VAL A 15 -22.53 -8.46 -3.91
CA VAL A 15 -22.02 -8.16 -2.56
C VAL A 15 -20.49 -7.98 -2.56
N THR A 16 -19.73 -8.84 -3.25
CA THR A 16 -18.27 -8.66 -3.35
C THR A 16 -17.86 -7.38 -4.10
N VAL A 17 -18.61 -6.99 -5.15
CA VAL A 17 -18.34 -5.73 -5.88
C VAL A 17 -18.69 -4.51 -5.03
N ALA A 18 -19.81 -4.56 -4.28
CA ALA A 18 -20.21 -3.46 -3.38
C ALA A 18 -19.21 -3.26 -2.22
N GLY A 19 -18.71 -4.35 -1.63
CA GLY A 19 -17.73 -4.31 -0.53
C GLY A 19 -16.37 -3.73 -0.91
N ALA A 20 -15.99 -3.76 -2.19
CA ALA A 20 -14.70 -3.25 -2.67
C ALA A 20 -14.68 -1.73 -2.93
N LEU A 21 -15.83 -1.06 -2.96
CA LEU A 21 -15.93 0.37 -3.32
C LEU A 21 -15.36 1.37 -2.29
N PRO A 22 -15.57 1.26 -0.96
CA PRO A 22 -15.27 2.35 -0.02
C PRO A 22 -13.77 2.67 0.11
N ILE A 23 -12.89 1.71 -0.18
CA ILE A 23 -11.42 1.89 -0.09
C ILE A 23 -10.89 2.76 -1.24
N THR A 24 -11.60 2.84 -2.38
CA THR A 24 -11.14 3.63 -3.53
C THR A 24 -11.36 5.15 -3.38
N GLU A 25 -12.20 5.58 -2.44
CA GLU A 25 -12.45 7.01 -2.20
C GLU A 25 -11.33 7.71 -1.41
N THR A 26 -10.70 7.01 -0.45
CA THR A 26 -9.64 7.59 0.39
C THR A 26 -8.40 7.93 -0.46
N LEU A 27 -8.00 7.02 -1.35
CA LEU A 27 -6.92 7.20 -2.33
C LEU A 27 -7.21 8.38 -3.29
N ALA A 28 -8.46 8.54 -3.74
CA ALA A 28 -8.83 9.65 -4.61
C ALA A 28 -8.88 11.02 -3.89
N LYS A 29 -9.09 11.05 -2.57
CA LYS A 29 -9.30 12.30 -1.80
C LYS A 29 -8.05 13.20 -1.75
N TRP A 30 -6.85 12.60 -1.75
CA TRP A 30 -5.57 13.32 -1.71
C TRP A 30 -5.42 14.28 -2.90
N SER A 31 -5.70 13.76 -4.10
CA SER A 31 -5.62 14.49 -5.36
C SER A 31 -6.66 15.64 -5.52
N ARG A 32 -7.78 15.62 -4.78
CA ARG A 32 -8.75 16.76 -4.77
C ARG A 32 -8.30 17.93 -3.90
N ARG A 33 -7.54 17.69 -2.82
CA ARG A 33 -7.04 18.78 -1.95
C ARG A 33 -5.91 19.57 -2.61
N ALA A 34 -5.12 18.93 -3.47
CA ALA A 34 -4.10 19.59 -4.30
C ALA A 34 -4.69 20.45 -5.44
N ALA A 35 -5.77 20.00 -6.09
CA ALA A 35 -6.25 20.58 -7.35
C ALA A 35 -6.89 21.98 -7.26
N VAL A 36 -7.08 22.54 -6.05
CA VAL A 36 -7.78 23.83 -5.86
C VAL A 36 -6.81 25.03 -5.83
N SER A 37 -5.49 24.82 -5.83
CA SER A 37 -4.52 25.89 -5.56
C SER A 37 -3.94 26.64 -6.78
N TYR A 38 -4.69 26.80 -7.88
CA TYR A 38 -4.20 27.53 -9.08
C TYR A 38 -5.13 28.62 -9.63
N ARG A 39 -5.33 29.70 -8.85
CA ARG A 39 -5.42 31.11 -9.32
C ARG A 39 -5.17 32.08 -8.16
N LYS A 40 -3.95 32.12 -7.62
CA LYS A 40 -3.55 33.15 -6.65
C LYS A 40 -3.30 34.49 -7.37
N LYS A 41 -4.36 35.32 -7.54
CA LYS A 41 -4.14 36.78 -7.55
C LYS A 41 -3.47 37.15 -6.22
N HIS A 42 -2.46 38.02 -6.24
CA HIS A 42 -1.78 38.51 -5.05
C HIS A 42 -2.74 39.34 -4.17
N ARG A 43 -3.57 38.66 -3.37
CA ARG A 43 -4.34 39.31 -2.30
C ARG A 43 -3.34 39.79 -1.25
N ARG A 44 -3.02 41.09 -1.28
CA ARG A 44 -2.36 41.78 -0.17
C ARG A 44 -3.14 41.42 1.11
N HIS A 45 -2.52 40.64 1.99
CA HIS A 45 -3.19 40.16 3.19
C HIS A 45 -3.56 41.38 4.05
N SER A 46 -4.86 41.61 4.25
CA SER A 46 -5.32 42.80 4.95
C SER A 46 -4.75 42.85 6.37
N ARG A 47 -4.56 44.06 6.94
CA ARG A 47 -4.04 44.21 8.31
C ARG A 47 -4.94 43.49 9.35
N ALA A 48 -6.20 43.19 9.02
CA ALA A 48 -7.09 42.35 9.81
C ALA A 48 -6.69 40.86 9.81
N TRP A 49 -6.22 40.31 8.68
CA TRP A 49 -5.70 38.94 8.60
C TRP A 49 -4.48 38.76 9.49
N TRP A 50 -3.51 39.66 9.40
CA TRP A 50 -2.31 39.64 10.26
C TRP A 50 -2.66 39.74 11.75
N ARG A 51 -3.57 40.63 12.15
CA ARG A 51 -4.04 40.72 13.55
C ARG A 51 -4.65 39.40 14.04
N ARG A 52 -5.51 38.75 13.24
CA ARG A 52 -6.08 37.42 13.58
C ARG A 52 -5.00 36.33 13.64
N HIS A 53 -4.04 36.34 12.72
CA HIS A 53 -2.92 35.39 12.71
C HIS A 53 -2.04 35.53 13.97
N HIS A 54 -1.65 36.76 14.35
CA HIS A 54 -0.89 37.00 15.58
C HIS A 54 -1.69 36.67 16.85
N ALA A 55 -3.01 36.88 16.87
CA ALA A 55 -3.86 36.44 17.97
C ALA A 55 -3.87 34.90 18.10
N LEU A 56 -4.03 34.17 16.98
CA LEU A 56 -3.94 32.70 16.95
C LEU A 56 -2.58 32.18 17.43
N MET A 57 -1.49 32.81 16.98
CA MET A 57 -0.13 32.43 17.38
C MET A 57 0.17 32.73 18.86
N ARG A 58 -0.37 33.83 19.41
CA ARG A 58 -0.34 34.10 20.86
C ARG A 58 -1.12 33.05 21.66
N ALA A 59 -2.34 32.72 21.24
CA ALA A 59 -3.15 31.68 21.89
C ALA A 59 -2.48 30.30 21.86
N ARG A 60 -1.80 29.94 20.75
CA ARG A 60 -1.00 28.70 20.66
C ARG A 60 0.19 28.71 21.63
N ARG A 61 0.89 29.84 21.77
CA ARG A 61 2.00 29.98 22.74
C ARG A 61 1.51 29.88 24.19
N ALA A 62 0.39 30.53 24.53
CA ALA A 62 -0.22 30.43 25.86
C ALA A 62 -0.55 28.97 26.24
N ARG A 63 -1.27 28.24 25.38
CA ARG A 63 -1.58 26.82 25.59
C ARG A 63 -0.36 25.91 25.70
N ALA A 64 0.75 26.25 25.03
CA ALA A 64 2.00 25.51 25.15
C ALA A 64 2.68 25.75 26.51
N LEU A 65 2.58 26.96 27.06
CA LEU A 65 3.07 27.30 28.40
C LEU A 65 2.19 26.70 29.51
N GLU A 66 0.87 26.70 29.35
CA GLU A 66 -0.06 26.01 30.26
C GLU A 66 0.26 24.51 30.34
N ARG A 67 0.49 23.85 29.20
CA ARG A 67 0.92 22.44 29.16
C ARG A 67 2.26 22.19 29.86
N ARG A 68 3.22 23.13 29.75
CA ARG A 68 4.49 23.03 30.50
C ARG A 68 4.27 23.20 31.99
N ARG A 69 3.50 24.20 32.43
CA ARG A 69 3.15 24.38 33.84
C ARG A 69 2.42 23.17 34.43
N LEU A 70 1.48 22.58 33.70
CA LEU A 70 0.80 21.34 34.14
C LEU A 70 1.77 20.15 34.23
N ALA A 71 2.71 20.02 33.31
CA ALA A 71 3.75 18.98 33.37
C ALA A 71 4.77 19.22 34.50
N GLU A 72 5.10 20.48 34.80
CA GLU A 72 5.95 20.87 35.94
C GLU A 72 5.22 20.61 37.27
N LEU A 73 3.94 20.94 37.38
CA LEU A 73 3.11 20.61 38.55
C LEU A 73 2.98 19.10 38.75
N ALA A 74 2.76 18.32 37.67
CA ALA A 74 2.76 16.86 37.74
C ALA A 74 4.12 16.24 38.08
N ARG A 75 5.23 16.99 37.90
CA ARG A 75 6.59 16.57 38.26
C ARG A 75 6.99 17.02 39.68
N ALA A 76 6.43 18.11 40.18
CA ALA A 76 6.68 18.65 41.52
C ALA A 76 5.72 18.09 42.58
N GLY A 77 4.45 17.85 42.22
CA GLY A 77 3.47 17.14 43.03
C GLY A 77 3.74 15.65 43.02
N GLY A 78 4.79 15.22 43.73
CA GLY A 78 5.16 13.82 43.87
C GLY A 78 3.95 12.98 44.27
N ALA A 79 3.67 11.93 43.49
CA ALA A 79 2.52 11.08 43.74
C ALA A 79 2.63 10.43 45.13
N PRO A 80 1.61 10.53 46.00
CA PRO A 80 1.54 9.64 47.16
C PRO A 80 1.50 8.20 46.64
N GLY A 81 2.17 7.29 47.36
CA GLY A 81 2.25 5.89 46.96
C GLY A 81 0.86 5.30 46.75
N VAL A 82 0.57 4.90 45.52
CA VAL A 82 -0.55 4.01 45.22
C VAL A 82 0.05 2.61 45.18
N ASP A 83 -0.33 1.78 46.14
CA ASP A 83 0.17 0.42 46.28
C ASP A 83 0.00 -0.38 44.99
N THR A 84 1.11 -0.74 44.34
CA THR A 84 1.14 -1.66 43.19
C THR A 84 1.01 -3.13 43.62
N SER A 85 0.13 -3.40 44.59
CA SER A 85 -0.06 -4.70 45.25
C SER A 85 -1.25 -5.50 44.69
N LEU A 86 -1.70 -5.19 43.47
CA LEU A 86 -2.71 -5.97 42.73
C LEU A 86 -2.47 -5.92 41.22
N LEU A 87 -1.34 -6.47 40.73
CA LEU A 87 -1.21 -7.08 39.37
C LEU A 87 0.13 -7.82 39.16
N THR A 88 0.67 -8.47 40.19
CA THR A 88 1.78 -9.42 40.02
C THR A 88 1.23 -10.74 39.52
N PHE A 89 1.32 -11.00 38.20
CA PHE A 89 1.09 -12.32 37.65
C PHE A 89 2.20 -13.27 38.10
N ASN A 90 1.85 -14.19 39.00
CA ASN A 90 2.76 -15.18 39.54
C ASN A 90 3.13 -16.21 38.46
N ALA A 91 4.43 -16.34 38.16
CA ALA A 91 4.98 -17.39 37.32
C ALA A 91 5.75 -18.39 38.21
N ASN A 92 5.52 -19.68 37.98
CA ASN A 92 6.01 -20.86 38.73
C ASN A 92 5.31 -21.15 40.08
N ALA A 93 4.46 -22.18 40.08
CA ALA A 93 4.63 -23.33 41.00
C ALA A 93 3.83 -24.55 40.53
N SER A 94 4.54 -25.67 40.44
CA SER A 94 4.16 -27.02 40.02
C SER A 94 3.32 -27.82 41.03
N GLY A 95 2.36 -28.61 40.52
CA GLY A 95 1.87 -29.88 41.12
C GLY A 95 0.95 -29.78 42.35
N PRO A 96 0.29 -30.90 42.78
CA PRO A 96 0.55 -32.30 42.40
C PRO A 96 -0.64 -33.13 41.85
N TYR A 97 -0.28 -34.34 41.39
CA TYR A 97 -0.97 -35.66 41.39
C TYR A 97 -2.21 -35.81 42.33
N VAL A 98 -3.24 -36.66 42.12
CA VAL A 98 -3.31 -38.17 42.10
C VAL A 98 -4.57 -38.68 41.27
N PRO A 99 -5.05 -39.97 41.24
CA PRO A 99 -5.12 -40.75 39.97
C PRO A 99 -6.46 -41.50 39.63
N SER A 100 -6.45 -42.29 38.53
CA SER A 100 -7.28 -43.50 38.19
C SER A 100 -8.83 -43.36 38.14
N ASP A 101 -9.62 -44.09 37.35
CA ASP A 101 -9.47 -45.23 36.41
C ASP A 101 -10.14 -44.87 35.05
N GLY A 102 -10.01 -45.55 33.91
CA GLY A 102 -9.58 -46.92 33.61
C GLY A 102 -10.68 -47.66 32.84
N THR A 103 -10.64 -47.68 31.49
CA THR A 103 -11.37 -48.61 30.61
C THR A 103 -10.72 -48.61 29.22
N ALA A 104 -10.51 -49.80 28.66
CA ALA A 104 -9.73 -50.02 27.44
C ALA A 104 -10.57 -50.02 26.13
N PRO A 105 -9.97 -49.76 24.96
CA PRO A 105 -10.60 -49.99 23.66
C PRO A 105 -10.48 -51.46 23.20
N PRO A 106 -11.51 -52.03 22.56
CA PRO A 106 -11.42 -53.34 21.91
C PRO A 106 -10.72 -53.27 20.53
N ALA A 107 -10.23 -54.42 20.08
CA ALA A 107 -9.32 -54.56 18.95
C ALA A 107 -9.99 -54.74 17.56
N LEU A 108 -9.12 -54.83 16.55
CA LEU A 108 -9.37 -55.08 15.11
C LEU A 108 -10.22 -56.34 14.84
N PRO A 109 -10.72 -56.48 13.59
CA PRO A 109 -10.10 -57.52 12.76
C PRO A 109 -9.63 -57.02 11.38
N ALA A 110 -8.78 -57.84 10.76
CA ALA A 110 -8.12 -57.56 9.49
C ALA A 110 -8.82 -58.20 8.27
N ALA A 111 -8.64 -57.56 7.10
CA ALA A 111 -8.57 -58.20 5.79
C ALA A 111 -7.65 -57.30 4.92
N SER A 112 -6.47 -57.71 4.47
CA SER A 112 -6.14 -58.90 3.66
C SER A 112 -6.89 -58.91 2.32
N ASN A 113 -6.25 -58.39 1.29
CA ASN A 113 -6.37 -58.90 -0.08
C ASN A 113 -5.08 -58.58 -0.85
N SER A 114 -4.57 -59.56 -1.58
CA SER A 114 -3.26 -59.54 -2.23
C SER A 114 -3.35 -59.93 -3.69
N ALA A 115 -2.37 -59.48 -4.46
CA ALA A 115 -1.94 -59.98 -5.78
C ALA A 115 -2.84 -59.76 -7.01
N THR A 116 -2.20 -59.19 -8.05
CA THR A 116 -2.11 -59.65 -9.47
C THR A 116 -1.88 -58.41 -10.33
N SER A 117 -0.65 -57.93 -10.55
CA SER A 117 0.38 -58.49 -11.45
C SER A 117 -0.11 -58.78 -12.88
N THR A 118 0.17 -57.88 -13.82
CA THR A 118 0.52 -58.18 -15.24
C THR A 118 1.13 -56.91 -15.87
N ALA A 119 2.17 -57.09 -16.69
CA ALA A 119 3.01 -56.05 -17.28
C ALA A 119 2.68 -55.80 -18.79
N PRO A 120 3.35 -54.89 -19.52
CA PRO A 120 2.90 -54.33 -20.80
C PRO A 120 3.35 -55.15 -22.04
N PRO A 121 2.89 -54.82 -23.28
CA PRO A 121 3.55 -53.80 -24.14
C PRO A 121 2.50 -52.86 -24.83
N SER A 122 2.74 -51.98 -25.81
CA SER A 122 3.91 -51.62 -26.66
C SER A 122 3.78 -50.18 -27.19
N THR A 123 4.87 -49.59 -27.74
CA THR A 123 4.87 -48.42 -28.66
C THR A 123 4.82 -48.90 -30.13
N PRO A 124 4.39 -48.09 -31.12
CA PRO A 124 5.27 -47.10 -31.81
C PRO A 124 4.58 -45.74 -32.05
N ALA A 125 5.23 -44.57 -32.09
CA ALA A 125 6.43 -44.12 -32.80
C ALA A 125 6.22 -43.83 -34.31
N ALA A 126 5.72 -42.63 -34.62
CA ALA A 126 5.90 -41.89 -35.88
C ALA A 126 5.83 -40.38 -35.56
N LEU A 127 6.94 -39.63 -35.53
CA LEU A 127 7.62 -39.00 -36.67
C LEU A 127 6.75 -38.05 -37.50
N ALA A 128 6.76 -36.76 -37.12
CA ALA A 128 6.55 -35.63 -38.03
C ALA A 128 7.17 -34.34 -37.45
N SER A 129 8.48 -34.15 -37.65
CA SER A 129 9.10 -32.83 -37.47
C SER A 129 8.87 -31.98 -38.72
N ALA A 130 8.13 -30.87 -38.58
CA ALA A 130 8.15 -29.75 -39.51
C ALA A 130 7.88 -28.46 -38.70
N LEU A 131 8.91 -27.69 -38.33
CA LEU A 131 9.41 -26.56 -39.14
C LEU A 131 8.30 -25.62 -39.63
N ALA A 132 7.83 -24.77 -38.72
CA ALA A 132 7.36 -23.43 -39.06
C ALA A 132 7.78 -22.45 -37.97
N SER A 133 8.88 -21.74 -38.19
CA SER A 133 9.29 -20.60 -37.35
C SER A 133 8.27 -19.46 -37.51
N ALA A 134 7.18 -19.51 -36.75
CA ALA A 134 6.44 -18.30 -36.44
C ALA A 134 7.34 -17.44 -35.54
N PRO A 135 7.77 -16.23 -35.97
CA PRO A 135 8.48 -15.34 -35.07
C PRO A 135 7.53 -15.05 -33.90
N ALA A 136 7.99 -15.34 -32.68
CA ALA A 136 7.25 -14.98 -31.47
C ALA A 136 6.98 -13.48 -31.53
N ARG A 137 5.74 -13.12 -31.89
CA ARG A 137 5.32 -11.72 -32.06
C ARG A 137 5.43 -11.10 -30.68
N ALA A 138 6.55 -10.41 -30.44
CA ALA A 138 6.78 -9.69 -29.21
C ALA A 138 5.58 -8.77 -29.00
N VAL A 139 4.72 -9.14 -28.05
CA VAL A 139 3.56 -8.35 -27.69
C VAL A 139 4.12 -7.12 -27.03
N ALA A 140 4.30 -6.06 -27.82
CA ALA A 140 4.85 -4.81 -27.36
C ALA A 140 4.02 -4.38 -26.14
N PRO A 141 4.66 -4.09 -24.99
CA PRO A 141 3.93 -3.81 -23.75
C PRO A 141 2.96 -2.67 -24.01
N ALA A 142 1.68 -2.91 -23.71
CA ALA A 142 0.59 -2.00 -24.07
C ALA A 142 0.79 -0.63 -23.39
N ARG A 143 1.29 0.33 -24.17
CA ARG A 143 1.57 1.71 -23.71
C ARG A 143 0.28 2.35 -23.24
N SER A 144 0.11 2.42 -21.93
CA SER A 144 -1.14 2.81 -21.30
C SER A 144 -1.20 4.34 -21.14
N SER A 145 -1.94 5.02 -22.03
CA SER A 145 -2.04 6.50 -22.12
C SER A 145 -2.68 7.21 -20.92
N LEU A 146 -2.90 6.49 -19.80
CA LEU A 146 -3.53 7.02 -18.59
C LEU A 146 -2.66 8.07 -17.89
N LEU A 147 -1.33 7.94 -17.98
CA LEU A 147 -0.36 8.82 -17.31
C LEU A 147 0.32 9.75 -18.33
N PRO A 148 0.86 10.90 -17.89
CA PRO A 148 1.49 11.86 -18.80
C PRO A 148 2.91 11.46 -19.25
N PHE A 149 3.38 10.29 -18.83
CA PHE A 149 4.70 9.71 -19.10
C PHE A 149 4.54 8.25 -19.56
N ASP A 150 5.58 7.70 -20.19
CA ASP A 150 5.54 6.35 -20.76
C ASP A 150 5.99 5.30 -19.73
N PHE A 151 5.35 4.13 -19.74
CA PHE A 151 5.66 3.01 -18.86
C PHE A 151 5.22 1.69 -19.49
N ALA A 152 5.81 0.58 -19.04
CA ALA A 152 5.35 -0.76 -19.36
C ALA A 152 4.44 -1.25 -18.21
N THR A 153 3.17 -1.50 -18.51
CA THR A 153 2.26 -2.12 -17.54
C THR A 153 2.78 -3.53 -17.18
N PRO A 154 2.96 -3.85 -15.88
CA PRO A 154 3.31 -5.21 -15.47
C PRO A 154 2.30 -6.24 -15.98
N HIS A 155 2.77 -7.44 -16.30
CA HIS A 155 1.97 -8.49 -16.95
C HIS A 155 0.72 -8.91 -16.15
N ASN A 156 0.78 -8.81 -14.81
CA ASN A 156 -0.32 -9.10 -13.89
C ASN A 156 -1.12 -7.86 -13.47
N TRP A 157 -0.91 -6.70 -14.09
CA TRP A 157 -1.63 -5.46 -13.79
C TRP A 157 -2.63 -5.13 -14.90
N THR A 158 -3.90 -5.00 -14.55
CA THR A 158 -4.93 -4.52 -15.46
C THR A 158 -5.22 -3.05 -15.19
N ALA A 159 -5.10 -2.25 -16.25
CA ALA A 159 -5.41 -0.82 -16.20
C ALA A 159 -6.92 -0.62 -16.00
N GLY A 160 -7.28 0.01 -14.88
CA GLY A 160 -8.67 0.31 -14.54
C GLY A 160 -9.08 1.70 -15.04
N ARG A 161 -9.22 2.65 -14.11
CA ARG A 161 -9.78 3.98 -14.39
C ARG A 161 -8.81 5.10 -14.08
N LYS A 162 -8.86 6.16 -14.88
CA LYS A 162 -8.26 7.46 -14.55
C LYS A 162 -9.28 8.32 -13.80
N THR A 163 -8.91 8.84 -12.64
CA THR A 163 -9.77 9.77 -11.88
C THR A 163 -9.75 11.16 -12.52
N ARG A 164 -10.80 11.96 -12.30
CA ARG A 164 -10.85 13.39 -12.70
C ARG A 164 -9.63 14.20 -12.24
N SER A 165 -8.99 13.75 -11.18
CA SER A 165 -7.84 14.37 -10.53
C SER A 165 -6.48 13.86 -11.02
N GLY A 166 -6.44 13.03 -12.06
CA GLY A 166 -5.21 12.58 -12.72
C GLY A 166 -4.53 11.37 -12.10
N ALA A 167 -5.17 10.68 -11.13
CA ALA A 167 -4.66 9.41 -10.63
C ALA A 167 -5.10 8.25 -11.54
N ALA A 168 -4.20 7.31 -11.82
CA ALA A 168 -4.51 6.07 -12.53
C ALA A 168 -4.62 4.92 -11.53
N VAL A 169 -5.73 4.16 -11.59
CA VAL A 169 -5.98 3.01 -10.73
C VAL A 169 -5.82 1.73 -11.55
N PHE A 170 -5.04 0.80 -11.01
CA PHE A 170 -4.76 -0.52 -11.57
C PHE A 170 -5.21 -1.60 -10.57
N THR A 171 -5.76 -2.69 -11.08
CA THR A 171 -6.01 -3.92 -10.32
C THR A 171 -4.89 -4.91 -10.58
N VAL A 172 -4.38 -5.52 -9.51
CA VAL A 172 -3.25 -6.46 -9.59
C VAL A 172 -3.77 -7.87 -9.38
N ALA A 173 -3.41 -8.79 -10.27
CA ALA A 173 -3.73 -10.21 -10.17
C ALA A 173 -2.57 -11.01 -9.56
N SER A 174 -2.92 -12.10 -8.88
CA SER A 174 -2.00 -13.20 -8.52
C SER A 174 -1.71 -14.06 -9.76
N ALA A 175 -0.75 -14.98 -9.65
CA ALA A 175 -0.48 -15.99 -10.66
C ALA A 175 -1.74 -16.83 -11.00
N ASP A 176 -2.58 -17.10 -10.01
CA ASP A 176 -3.85 -17.84 -10.17
C ASP A 176 -5.00 -17.00 -10.78
N GLY A 177 -4.71 -15.80 -11.29
CA GLY A 177 -5.70 -14.87 -11.86
C GLY A 177 -6.64 -14.19 -10.85
N ARG A 178 -6.58 -14.55 -9.55
CA ARG A 178 -7.34 -13.90 -8.47
C ARG A 178 -6.83 -12.48 -8.20
N ALA A 179 -7.69 -11.59 -7.70
CA ALA A 179 -7.28 -10.24 -7.31
C ALA A 179 -6.30 -10.29 -6.11
N ALA A 180 -5.06 -9.86 -6.33
CA ALA A 180 -4.00 -9.79 -5.31
C ALA A 180 -3.92 -8.43 -4.62
N GLY A 181 -4.35 -7.36 -5.28
CA GLY A 181 -4.32 -6.02 -4.69
C GLY A 181 -4.72 -4.92 -5.65
N THR A 182 -4.48 -3.68 -5.22
CA THR A 182 -4.69 -2.48 -6.04
C THR A 182 -3.43 -1.62 -6.04
N ALA A 183 -3.21 -0.94 -7.15
CA ALA A 183 -2.12 0.01 -7.34
C ALA A 183 -2.68 1.33 -7.84
N VAL A 184 -2.30 2.44 -7.22
CA VAL A 184 -2.76 3.79 -7.58
C VAL A 184 -1.56 4.70 -7.80
N VAL A 185 -1.44 5.22 -9.01
CA VAL A 185 -0.41 6.19 -9.39
C VAL A 185 -1.04 7.58 -9.40
N ALA A 186 -0.48 8.54 -8.66
CA ALA A 186 -1.01 9.91 -8.57
C ALA A 186 0.11 10.97 -8.56
N PRO A 187 -0.11 12.17 -9.10
CA PRO A 187 0.79 13.30 -8.90
C PRO A 187 0.76 13.74 -7.42
N VAL A 188 1.93 14.00 -6.86
CA VAL A 188 2.12 14.55 -5.52
C VAL A 188 2.28 16.06 -5.61
N ALA A 189 1.49 16.80 -4.84
CA ALA A 189 1.67 18.24 -4.67
C ALA A 189 1.62 18.55 -3.18
N LEU A 190 2.79 18.79 -2.58
CA LEU A 190 2.89 19.27 -1.20
C LEU A 190 2.65 20.77 -1.14
N SER A 191 1.85 21.20 -0.17
CA SER A 191 1.68 22.61 0.15
C SER A 191 2.91 23.18 0.86
N ALA A 192 3.11 24.49 0.73
CA ALA A 192 4.16 25.19 1.48
C ALA A 192 4.08 24.95 3.00
N SER A 193 2.88 24.69 3.55
CA SER A 193 2.68 24.40 4.98
C SER A 193 3.22 23.02 5.39
N GLU A 194 3.15 22.02 4.52
CA GLU A 194 3.70 20.68 4.75
C GLU A 194 5.23 20.69 4.67
N LEU A 195 5.79 21.56 3.83
CA LEU A 195 7.23 21.80 3.69
C LEU A 195 7.81 22.68 4.82
N ALA A 196 7.06 23.67 5.31
CA ALA A 196 7.52 24.70 6.27
C ALA A 196 7.91 24.20 7.68
N GLY A 197 7.85 22.90 7.94
CA GLY A 197 8.29 22.29 9.20
C GLY A 197 9.43 21.27 9.04
N VAL A 198 10.00 21.11 7.84
CA VAL A 198 11.05 20.13 7.57
C VAL A 198 12.40 20.84 7.39
N PRO A 199 13.43 20.53 8.19
CA PRO A 199 14.75 21.14 8.02
C PRO A 199 15.39 20.71 6.70
N VAL A 200 15.61 21.67 5.81
CA VAL A 200 16.35 21.50 4.55
C VAL A 200 17.77 22.03 4.76
N GLY A 201 18.70 21.11 5.00
CA GLY A 201 20.14 21.38 5.02
C GLY A 201 20.85 20.68 3.87
N PRO A 202 22.16 20.92 3.67
CA PRO A 202 22.93 20.32 2.57
C PRO A 202 23.02 18.78 2.62
N LYS A 203 22.72 18.17 3.78
CA LYS A 203 22.66 16.71 3.98
C LYS A 203 21.24 16.14 3.88
N THR A 204 20.20 16.95 3.62
CA THR A 204 18.81 16.49 3.55
C THR A 204 18.59 15.67 2.29
N LYS A 205 18.23 14.38 2.43
CA LYS A 205 17.84 13.52 1.31
C LYS A 205 16.57 14.05 0.64
N THR A 206 16.59 14.19 -0.69
CA THR A 206 15.48 14.69 -1.51
C THR A 206 15.15 13.74 -2.66
N VAL A 207 13.90 13.79 -3.13
CA VAL A 207 13.43 13.20 -4.39
C VAL A 207 12.59 14.27 -5.08
N GLY A 208 12.92 14.65 -6.32
CA GLY A 208 12.24 15.75 -7.03
C GLY A 208 12.21 17.06 -6.26
N GLY A 209 13.38 17.49 -5.78
CA GLY A 209 13.54 18.67 -4.90
C GLY A 209 12.83 18.57 -3.54
N THR A 210 12.03 17.52 -3.31
CA THR A 210 11.17 17.39 -2.13
C THR A 210 11.90 16.63 -1.02
N PRO A 211 11.99 17.16 0.21
CA PRO A 211 12.60 16.46 1.33
C PRO A 211 11.92 15.12 1.62
N VAL A 212 12.70 14.05 1.72
CA VAL A 212 12.21 12.70 2.06
C VAL A 212 11.43 12.68 3.38
N ALA A 213 11.83 13.50 4.36
CA ALA A 213 11.12 13.65 5.62
C ALA A 213 9.71 14.27 5.47
N ALA A 214 9.48 15.12 4.47
CA ALA A 214 8.14 15.64 4.16
C ALA A 214 7.24 14.54 3.59
N LEU A 215 7.78 13.71 2.68
CA LEU A 215 7.08 12.57 2.10
C LEU A 215 6.73 11.52 3.16
N ARG A 216 7.73 11.12 3.97
CA ARG A 216 7.56 10.25 5.14
C ARG A 216 6.41 10.73 6.03
N ARG A 217 6.38 12.03 6.36
CA ARG A 217 5.33 12.62 7.18
C ARG A 217 3.94 12.48 6.56
N THR A 218 3.78 12.71 5.26
CA THR A 218 2.48 12.52 4.60
C THR A 218 2.00 11.06 4.63
N VAL A 219 2.90 10.08 4.57
CA VAL A 219 2.55 8.67 4.76
C VAL A 219 2.20 8.38 6.22
N ILE A 220 2.97 8.89 7.20
CA ILE A 220 2.66 8.73 8.63
C ILE A 220 1.27 9.31 8.96
N ASP A 221 1.00 10.56 8.55
CA ASP A 221 -0.28 11.23 8.79
C ASP A 221 -1.45 10.45 8.13
N LYS A 222 -1.20 9.78 6.99
CA LYS A 222 -2.15 8.86 6.36
C LYS A 222 -2.35 7.57 7.16
N MET A 223 -1.27 6.91 7.57
CA MET A 223 -1.34 5.64 8.30
C MET A 223 -2.00 5.79 9.66
N VAL A 224 -1.70 6.86 10.40
CA VAL A 224 -2.41 7.20 11.65
C VAL A 224 -3.92 7.38 11.41
N ALA A 225 -4.33 7.97 10.28
CA ALA A 225 -5.74 8.12 9.94
C ALA A 225 -6.42 6.82 9.45
N GLU A 226 -5.65 5.84 8.95
CA GLU A 226 -6.11 4.51 8.52
C GLU A 226 -5.87 3.42 9.58
N GLY A 227 -5.53 3.80 10.83
CA GLY A 227 -5.27 2.86 11.94
C GLY A 227 -4.03 1.99 11.77
N GLY A 228 -3.13 2.36 10.86
CA GLY A 228 -1.90 1.64 10.53
C GLY A 228 -0.63 2.33 11.02
N TRP A 229 0.51 1.69 10.77
CA TRP A 229 1.85 2.16 11.11
C TRP A 229 2.82 1.99 9.94
N VAL A 230 3.84 2.84 9.88
CA VAL A 230 4.97 2.69 8.97
C VAL A 230 5.93 1.66 9.58
N THR A 231 6.31 0.64 8.81
CA THR A 231 7.21 -0.44 9.25
C THR A 231 8.66 -0.15 8.89
N ASN A 232 8.91 0.36 7.68
CA ASN A 232 10.25 0.63 7.17
C ASN A 232 10.20 1.71 6.09
N ASP A 233 11.28 2.45 5.90
CA ASP A 233 11.44 3.33 4.75
C ASP A 233 12.89 3.57 4.34
N PHE A 234 13.11 3.65 3.04
CA PHE A 234 14.44 3.72 2.44
C PHE A 234 14.41 4.47 1.10
N VAL A 235 15.58 4.97 0.69
CA VAL A 235 15.76 5.51 -0.66
C VAL A 235 16.54 4.47 -1.45
N GLN A 236 15.95 4.01 -2.55
CA GLN A 236 16.57 3.10 -3.50
C GLN A 236 16.86 3.85 -4.80
N GLU A 237 17.87 3.41 -5.54
CA GLU A 237 18.14 3.92 -6.89
C GLU A 237 17.69 2.87 -7.92
N LEU A 238 16.79 3.26 -8.82
CA LEU A 238 16.25 2.41 -9.88
C LEU A 238 16.54 3.08 -11.21
N ARG A 239 17.41 2.46 -12.03
CA ARG A 239 17.88 2.99 -13.34
C ARG A 239 18.37 4.46 -13.29
N GLY A 240 19.23 4.78 -12.32
CA GLY A 240 19.78 6.13 -12.17
C GLY A 240 18.80 7.15 -11.55
N ARG A 241 17.61 6.72 -11.11
CA ARG A 241 16.61 7.58 -10.49
C ARG A 241 16.41 7.22 -9.02
N LYS A 242 16.43 8.23 -8.15
CA LYS A 242 16.12 8.08 -6.73
C LYS A 242 14.62 7.87 -6.55
N VAL A 243 14.27 6.74 -5.93
CA VAL A 243 12.90 6.38 -5.54
C VAL A 243 12.88 6.24 -4.02
N PHE A 244 12.01 7.01 -3.36
CA PHE A 244 11.79 6.85 -1.92
C PHE A 244 10.65 5.86 -1.69
N VAL A 245 10.91 4.82 -0.91
CA VAL A 245 9.99 3.72 -0.63
C VAL A 245 9.61 3.76 0.85
N VAL A 246 8.31 3.70 1.14
CA VAL A 246 7.76 3.56 2.49
C VAL A 246 6.89 2.32 2.54
N GLN A 247 7.24 1.39 3.42
CA GLN A 247 6.44 0.22 3.75
C GLN A 247 5.63 0.51 5.00
N ALA A 248 4.37 0.10 4.98
CA ALA A 248 3.43 0.31 6.07
C ALA A 248 2.45 -0.87 6.16
N GLN A 249 1.81 -1.02 7.31
CA GLN A 249 0.78 -2.02 7.54
C GLN A 249 -0.44 -1.37 8.19
N THR A 250 -1.62 -1.90 7.88
CA THR A 250 -2.85 -1.61 8.62
C THR A 250 -3.51 -2.91 9.05
N GLY A 251 -4.09 -2.90 10.23
CA GLY A 251 -4.78 -4.04 10.83
C GLY A 251 -5.35 -3.63 12.18
N ALA A 252 -6.67 -3.72 12.32
CA ALA A 252 -7.33 -3.70 13.62
C ALA A 252 -7.29 -5.10 14.25
N PRO A 253 -7.39 -5.24 15.58
CA PRO A 253 -7.56 -6.54 16.23
C PRO A 253 -8.75 -7.29 15.62
N GLY A 254 -8.50 -8.49 15.07
CA GLY A 254 -9.52 -9.31 14.39
C GLY A 254 -9.76 -8.99 12.91
N ALA A 255 -9.08 -8.00 12.32
CA ALA A 255 -9.15 -7.71 10.88
C ALA A 255 -7.90 -8.25 10.14
N PRO A 256 -8.02 -8.69 8.87
CA PRO A 256 -6.88 -9.19 8.11
C PRO A 256 -5.87 -8.07 7.84
N THR A 257 -4.60 -8.33 8.18
CA THR A 257 -3.51 -7.36 8.01
C THR A 257 -3.24 -7.09 6.52
N GLN A 258 -3.27 -5.82 6.14
CA GLN A 258 -2.93 -5.37 4.79
C GLN A 258 -1.57 -4.67 4.80
N THR A 259 -0.75 -4.98 3.81
CA THR A 259 0.50 -4.27 3.54
C THR A 259 0.24 -3.16 2.54
N LEU A 260 0.70 -1.96 2.87
CA LEU A 260 0.73 -0.81 1.98
C LEU A 260 2.17 -0.46 1.65
N THR A 261 2.48 -0.26 0.37
CA THR A 261 3.79 0.27 -0.05
C THR A 261 3.60 1.53 -0.88
N PHE A 262 4.36 2.57 -0.54
CA PHE A 262 4.34 3.86 -1.21
C PHE A 262 5.71 4.11 -1.84
N TYR A 263 5.75 4.26 -3.15
CA TYR A 263 6.93 4.63 -3.91
C TYR A 263 6.77 6.07 -4.37
N PHE A 264 7.78 6.91 -4.18
CA PHE A 264 7.82 8.31 -4.61
C PHE A 264 8.97 8.51 -5.58
N THR A 265 8.69 9.08 -6.74
CA THR A 265 9.66 9.27 -7.83
C THR A 265 9.38 10.57 -8.58
N GLU A 266 10.44 11.23 -9.03
CA GLU A 266 10.34 12.37 -9.94
C GLU A 266 10.23 11.92 -11.39
N ILE A 267 9.35 12.54 -12.17
CA ILE A 267 9.26 12.40 -13.63
C ILE A 267 8.92 13.78 -14.19
N ASP A 268 9.71 14.27 -15.14
CA ASP A 268 9.52 15.56 -15.83
C ASP A 268 9.30 16.76 -14.87
N GLY A 269 10.13 16.85 -13.84
CA GLY A 269 10.08 17.91 -12.81
C GLY A 269 8.87 17.84 -11.87
N ARG A 270 8.12 16.73 -11.90
CA ARG A 270 6.94 16.51 -11.06
C ARG A 270 7.12 15.25 -10.22
N LEU A 271 6.74 15.34 -8.95
CA LEU A 271 6.76 14.20 -8.06
C LEU A 271 5.48 13.36 -8.26
N TYR A 272 5.65 12.05 -8.42
CA TYR A 272 4.57 11.07 -8.49
C TYR A 272 4.70 10.07 -7.35
N SER A 273 3.55 9.60 -6.85
CA SER A 273 3.50 8.45 -5.96
C SER A 273 2.81 7.27 -6.65
N LEU A 274 3.29 6.07 -6.36
CA LEU A 274 2.57 4.81 -6.54
C LEU A 274 2.26 4.28 -5.14
N ALA A 275 0.99 4.15 -4.80
CA ALA A 275 0.53 3.48 -3.59
C ALA A 275 -0.05 2.12 -3.96
N THR A 276 0.46 1.04 -3.37
CA THR A 276 -0.06 -0.31 -3.56
C THR A 276 -0.60 -0.86 -2.25
N THR A 277 -1.76 -1.51 -2.29
CA THR A 277 -2.40 -2.17 -1.14
C THR A 277 -2.66 -3.63 -1.49
N ALA A 278 -2.21 -4.54 -0.62
CA ALA A 278 -2.34 -5.99 -0.77
C ALA A 278 -2.57 -6.66 0.61
N PRO A 279 -3.27 -7.81 0.68
CA PRO A 279 -3.16 -8.72 1.83
C PRO A 279 -1.70 -9.12 2.06
N LEU A 280 -1.30 -9.37 3.31
CA LEU A 280 0.08 -9.72 3.66
C LEU A 280 0.63 -10.89 2.81
N GLU A 281 -0.17 -11.94 2.62
CA GLU A 281 0.15 -13.15 1.84
C GLU A 281 0.41 -12.86 0.35
N LEU A 282 -0.18 -11.79 -0.21
CA LEU A 282 -0.09 -11.42 -1.63
C LEU A 282 0.75 -10.15 -1.83
N ALA A 283 1.49 -9.71 -0.81
CA ALA A 283 2.31 -8.51 -0.87
C ALA A 283 3.50 -8.66 -1.85
N GLU A 284 4.10 -9.84 -1.94
CA GLU A 284 5.26 -10.11 -2.82
C GLU A 284 4.96 -9.91 -4.32
N PRO A 285 3.96 -10.56 -4.95
CA PRO A 285 3.68 -10.36 -6.38
C PRO A 285 3.26 -8.91 -6.70
N VAL A 286 2.64 -8.21 -5.75
CA VAL A 286 2.30 -6.79 -5.88
C VAL A 286 3.55 -5.91 -5.79
N ALA A 287 4.51 -6.24 -4.91
CA ALA A 287 5.80 -5.55 -4.81
C ALA A 287 6.68 -5.78 -6.06
N ALA A 288 6.76 -7.01 -6.56
CA ALA A 288 7.48 -7.34 -7.79
C ALA A 288 6.94 -6.57 -9.00
N GLY A 289 5.61 -6.56 -9.19
CA GLY A 289 4.95 -5.75 -10.21
C GLY A 289 5.21 -4.24 -10.04
N SER A 290 5.25 -3.75 -8.79
CA SER A 290 5.57 -2.34 -8.49
C SER A 290 7.01 -1.96 -8.86
N GLN A 291 7.98 -2.85 -8.61
CA GLN A 291 9.36 -2.65 -9.02
C GLN A 291 9.51 -2.71 -10.55
N GLN A 292 8.83 -3.64 -11.22
CA GLN A 292 8.77 -3.70 -12.68
C GLN A 292 8.21 -2.39 -13.26
N PHE A 293 7.07 -1.92 -12.74
CA PHE A 293 6.47 -0.64 -13.10
C PHE A 293 7.46 0.51 -12.92
N MET A 294 8.07 0.66 -11.74
CA MET A 294 9.04 1.72 -11.41
C MET A 294 10.26 1.71 -12.33
N SER A 295 10.80 0.53 -12.65
CA SER A 295 11.91 0.39 -13.59
C SER A 295 11.54 0.81 -15.01
N SER A 296 10.27 0.67 -15.40
CA SER A 296 9.79 0.97 -16.76
C SER A 296 9.52 2.46 -17.02
N LEU A 297 9.55 3.30 -15.99
CA LEU A 297 9.15 4.71 -16.05
C LEU A 297 10.09 5.58 -16.91
N GLN A 298 9.65 5.89 -18.13
CA GLN A 298 10.33 6.79 -19.05
C GLN A 298 9.68 8.18 -19.03
N PRO A 299 10.48 9.27 -19.07
CA PRO A 299 10.00 10.60 -19.47
C PRO A 299 9.13 10.50 -20.73
N ALA A 300 8.17 11.42 -20.91
CA ALA A 300 7.39 11.48 -22.15
C ALA A 300 8.26 11.95 -23.32
N ALA A 301 9.01 11.02 -23.92
CA ALA A 301 9.98 11.30 -24.96
C ALA A 301 9.28 11.87 -26.20
N SER A 302 9.35 13.20 -26.35
CA SER A 302 9.23 13.92 -27.61
C SER A 302 8.04 13.52 -28.50
N ARG A 303 6.83 13.45 -27.91
CA ARG A 303 5.55 13.26 -28.63
C ARG A 303 5.30 14.33 -29.73
N ASN A 304 6.09 15.41 -29.75
CA ASN A 304 6.05 16.51 -30.72
C ASN A 304 7.07 16.41 -31.88
N THR A 305 8.01 15.46 -31.88
CA THR A 305 9.04 15.37 -32.95
C THR A 305 8.50 14.87 -34.30
N ALA A 306 7.25 14.39 -34.35
CA ALA A 306 6.59 13.93 -35.56
C ALA A 306 5.72 15.00 -36.26
N SER A 307 5.70 16.25 -35.77
CA SER A 307 4.84 17.32 -36.32
C SER A 307 5.63 18.53 -36.86
N GLN A 308 6.95 18.37 -37.07
CA GLN A 308 7.80 19.33 -37.79
C GLN A 308 8.57 18.61 -38.90
N LYS A 309 7.87 18.28 -39.98
CA LYS A 309 8.38 18.05 -41.33
C LYS A 309 7.32 18.48 -42.34
#